data_AF-A0A7J6N2E8-F1
#
_entry.id   AF-A0A7J6N2E8-F1
#
_cell.length_a   1.000
_cell.length_b   1.000
_cell.length_c   1.000
_cell.angle_alpha   90.00
_cell.angle_beta   90.00
_cell.angle_gamma   90.00
#
_symmetry.space_group_name_H-M   'P 1'
#
loop_
_entity.id
_entity.type
_entity.pdbx_description
1 polymer ?
#
loop_
_entity_poly.entity_id
_entity_poly.type
_entity_poly.pdbx_seq_one_letter_code
_entity_poly.pdbx_strand_id
1 'polypeptide(L)'
;MSVIVKENDRDENTLYVKGAPEVILERCKYIMMADGSILPLDNNMKNIIFNDYVEKMAGEEALRTLGLAVRKELDPRISHYMGIDDNNNISKTLLKDPANFIKVEQDLTFLGLVGLMDPPRPECRPAIDSCHEAGISVIMITGDNKLTAEAIAKDLGIITTTPSSSSHSNKGGGAVSLTGREFDQLSDTDKTNVLRKCMDEQGGVFSRTEPKHKQVIVKILKKLGEVTAMTGDGVNDAPALKAADIGISMGIAGTEVAKEASDMTELIEGLDHESSVFNTSRLLDKMGKFIRAGRVVILLNGRQAGHKAVIVKVNENGTKSHPYGHCLVVGIEKHPQSVTKKMSMKKQDKRSRVKTFVKYVNFNHLIATRYTLPHDIDGKTLVTDEQMQTVDGRKQAKLSFAKLMKEKFQKPSLEKSGNKPSKDLVFLRRKLRF
;
A
#
# COMPACT_ATOMS: atom_id res chain seq x y z
N MET A 1 16.49 -18.15 2.15
CA MET A 1 15.82 -18.73 3.34
C MET A 1 16.05 -20.20 3.29
N SER A 2 16.37 -20.80 4.42
CA SER A 2 16.56 -22.23 4.53
C SER A 2 15.96 -22.79 5.81
N VAL A 3 15.75 -24.10 5.80
CA VAL A 3 15.31 -24.89 6.95
C VAL A 3 16.15 -26.16 7.04
N ILE A 4 16.55 -26.53 8.26
CA ILE A 4 17.21 -27.79 8.56
C ILE A 4 16.13 -28.78 8.98
N VAL A 5 16.12 -29.96 8.37
CA VAL A 5 15.08 -30.98 8.56
C VAL A 5 15.74 -32.32 8.84
N LYS A 6 15.28 -33.01 9.89
CA LYS A 6 15.58 -34.42 10.13
C LYS A 6 14.60 -35.27 9.32
N GLU A 7 15.10 -36.03 8.36
CA GLU A 7 14.29 -36.95 7.56
C GLU A 7 14.19 -38.31 8.26
N ASN A 8 13.07 -39.01 8.12
CA ASN A 8 12.83 -40.28 8.82
C ASN A 8 13.77 -41.42 8.35
N ASP A 9 14.25 -41.31 7.12
CA ASP A 9 15.05 -42.30 6.40
C ASP A 9 16.55 -41.98 6.42
N ARG A 10 16.97 -40.92 7.11
CA ARG A 10 18.38 -40.48 7.15
C ARG A 10 18.85 -40.14 8.55
N ASP A 11 20.09 -40.51 8.83
CA ASP A 11 20.68 -40.25 10.14
C ASP A 11 21.23 -38.81 10.28
N GLU A 12 21.58 -38.17 9.18
CA GLU A 12 21.96 -36.75 9.16
C GLU A 12 20.80 -35.88 8.67
N ASN A 13 20.80 -34.63 9.11
CA ASN A 13 19.85 -33.61 8.72
C ASN A 13 20.09 -33.15 7.27
N THR A 14 19.02 -32.72 6.61
CA THR A 14 19.03 -32.12 5.27
C THR A 14 18.70 -30.63 5.37
N LEU A 15 19.44 -29.78 4.64
CA LEU A 15 19.14 -28.35 4.50
C LEU A 15 18.38 -28.09 3.21
N TYR A 16 17.17 -27.56 3.32
CA TYR A 16 16.37 -27.10 2.20
C TYR A 16 16.46 -25.59 2.07
N VAL A 17 16.72 -25.09 0.86
CA VAL A 17 16.94 -23.66 0.60
C VAL A 17 16.02 -23.20 -0.52
N LYS A 18 15.37 -22.05 -0.31
CA LYS A 18 14.67 -21.31 -1.35
C LYS A 18 15.12 -19.85 -1.38
N GLY A 19 15.11 -19.25 -2.57
CA GLY A 19 15.45 -17.84 -2.72
C GLY A 19 15.38 -17.33 -4.15
N ALA A 20 15.93 -16.15 -4.36
CA ALA A 20 16.14 -15.57 -5.68
C ALA A 20 17.01 -16.51 -6.53
N PRO A 21 16.61 -16.86 -7.77
CA PRO A 21 17.36 -17.79 -8.61
C PRO A 21 18.84 -17.43 -8.76
N GLU A 22 19.17 -16.15 -9.01
CA GLU A 22 20.54 -15.66 -9.16
C GLU A 22 21.39 -15.92 -7.91
N VAL A 23 20.82 -15.69 -6.72
CA VAL A 23 21.52 -15.88 -5.44
C VAL A 23 21.70 -17.36 -5.12
N ILE A 24 20.72 -18.19 -5.47
CA ILE A 24 20.78 -19.64 -5.22
C ILE A 24 21.78 -20.30 -6.18
N LEU A 25 21.75 -19.97 -7.47
CA LEU A 25 22.66 -20.51 -8.47
C LEU A 25 24.14 -20.21 -8.15
N GLU A 26 24.44 -19.02 -7.65
CA GLU A 26 25.79 -18.67 -7.19
C GLU A 26 26.30 -19.59 -6.07
N ARG A 27 25.40 -20.04 -5.18
CA ARG A 27 25.70 -20.90 -4.03
C ARG A 27 25.63 -22.40 -4.34
N CYS A 28 25.18 -22.77 -5.53
CA CYS A 28 25.08 -24.16 -5.96
C CYS A 28 26.38 -24.61 -6.62
N LYS A 29 26.85 -25.80 -6.22
CA LYS A 29 27.99 -26.52 -6.82
C LYS A 29 27.53 -27.71 -7.67
N TYR A 30 26.34 -28.22 -7.40
CA TYR A 30 25.77 -29.37 -8.08
C TYR A 30 24.36 -29.08 -8.56
N ILE A 31 23.85 -29.92 -9.46
CA ILE A 31 22.47 -29.92 -9.94
C ILE A 31 21.93 -31.36 -9.93
N MET A 32 20.68 -31.50 -9.52
CA MET A 32 19.96 -32.76 -9.61
C MET A 32 19.19 -32.82 -10.92
N MET A 33 19.45 -33.83 -11.73
CA MET A 33 18.77 -34.07 -13.00
C MET A 33 17.43 -34.78 -12.77
N ALA A 34 16.58 -34.84 -13.80
CA ALA A 34 15.25 -35.44 -13.70
C ALA A 34 15.27 -36.96 -13.39
N ASP A 35 16.37 -37.65 -13.72
CA ASP A 35 16.60 -39.05 -13.40
C ASP A 35 17.11 -39.26 -11.96
N GLY A 36 17.29 -38.19 -11.19
CA GLY A 36 17.83 -38.19 -9.83
C GLY A 36 19.35 -38.19 -9.74
N SER A 37 20.08 -38.19 -10.88
CA SER A 37 21.53 -38.09 -10.88
C SER A 37 22.00 -36.69 -10.46
N ILE A 38 23.14 -36.62 -9.77
CA ILE A 38 23.74 -35.35 -9.31
C ILE A 38 24.99 -35.08 -10.13
N LEU A 39 25.03 -33.95 -10.83
CA LEU A 39 26.15 -33.52 -11.66
C LEU A 39 26.76 -32.21 -11.13
N PRO A 40 28.06 -31.96 -11.36
CA PRO A 40 28.65 -30.65 -11.12
C PRO A 40 27.91 -29.57 -11.93
N LEU A 41 27.54 -28.48 -11.27
CA LEU A 41 26.87 -27.33 -11.90
C LEU A 41 27.92 -26.32 -12.33
N ASP A 42 28.28 -26.33 -13.62
CA ASP A 42 29.23 -25.39 -14.20
C ASP A 42 28.59 -24.02 -14.53
N ASN A 43 29.41 -23.05 -14.91
CA ASN A 43 28.94 -21.70 -15.23
C ASN A 43 28.08 -21.65 -16.50
N ASN A 44 28.29 -22.56 -17.46
CA ASN A 44 27.50 -22.59 -18.69
C ASN A 44 26.07 -23.02 -18.40
N MET A 45 25.90 -24.06 -17.59
CA MET A 45 24.59 -24.53 -17.12
C MET A 45 23.90 -23.47 -16.27
N LYS A 46 24.62 -22.77 -15.37
CA LYS A 46 24.05 -21.63 -14.61
C LYS A 46 23.50 -20.55 -15.54
N ASN A 47 24.26 -20.20 -16.58
CA ASN A 47 23.85 -19.19 -17.56
C ASN A 47 22.62 -19.66 -18.36
N ILE A 48 22.57 -20.93 -18.78
CA ILE A 48 21.39 -21.50 -19.46
C ILE A 48 20.16 -21.44 -18.55
N ILE A 49 20.28 -21.89 -17.30
CA ILE A 49 19.15 -21.87 -16.34
C ILE A 49 18.65 -20.44 -16.14
N PHE A 50 19.56 -19.49 -15.99
CA PHE A 50 19.19 -18.09 -15.79
C PHE A 50 18.57 -17.47 -17.06
N ASN A 51 19.31 -17.47 -18.17
CA ASN A 51 18.90 -16.77 -19.39
C ASN A 51 17.70 -17.43 -20.07
N ASP A 52 17.66 -18.77 -20.16
CA ASP A 52 16.63 -19.43 -20.97
C ASP A 52 15.35 -19.70 -20.18
N TYR A 53 15.45 -19.87 -18.85
CA TYR A 53 14.29 -20.21 -18.00
C TYR A 53 13.90 -19.08 -17.06
N VAL A 54 14.83 -18.50 -16.29
CA VAL A 54 14.47 -17.42 -15.36
C VAL A 54 14.01 -16.18 -16.13
N GLU A 55 14.73 -15.76 -17.18
CA GLU A 55 14.32 -14.57 -17.95
C GLU A 55 13.01 -14.80 -18.69
N LYS A 56 12.79 -16.00 -19.24
CA LYS A 56 11.51 -16.34 -19.88
C LYS A 56 10.35 -16.28 -18.89
N MET A 57 10.46 -17.01 -17.77
CA MET A 57 9.40 -17.05 -16.75
C MET A 57 9.12 -15.67 -16.15
N ALA A 58 10.17 -14.89 -15.85
CA ALA A 58 10.02 -13.59 -15.23
C ALA A 58 9.62 -12.48 -16.23
N GLY A 59 10.20 -12.49 -17.42
CA GLY A 59 10.06 -11.43 -18.41
C GLY A 59 8.89 -11.60 -19.37
N GLU A 60 8.66 -12.81 -19.87
CA GLU A 60 7.56 -13.09 -20.81
C GLU A 60 6.27 -13.46 -20.07
N GLU A 61 6.37 -14.29 -19.03
CA GLU A 61 5.21 -14.82 -18.30
C GLU A 61 4.91 -14.04 -17.00
N ALA A 62 5.71 -13.01 -16.67
CA ALA A 62 5.56 -12.18 -15.47
C ALA A 62 5.47 -12.99 -14.15
N LEU A 63 6.14 -14.14 -14.07
CA LEU A 63 6.15 -15.00 -12.90
C LEU A 63 7.21 -14.55 -11.89
N ARG A 64 6.86 -14.53 -10.61
CA ARG A 64 7.82 -14.49 -9.50
C ARG A 64 8.56 -15.81 -9.44
N THR A 65 9.81 -15.80 -9.86
CA THR A 65 10.66 -17.00 -9.89
C THR A 65 11.37 -17.24 -8.56
N LEU A 66 11.36 -18.49 -8.09
CA LEU A 66 12.13 -18.97 -6.94
C LEU A 66 13.06 -20.11 -7.35
N GLY A 67 14.32 -20.03 -6.97
CA GLY A 67 15.27 -21.14 -7.03
C GLY A 67 15.13 -22.03 -5.80
N LEU A 68 15.10 -23.33 -6.02
CA LEU A 68 15.09 -24.36 -4.98
C LEU A 68 16.40 -25.13 -5.00
N ALA A 69 16.97 -25.35 -3.83
CA ALA A 69 18.19 -26.12 -3.67
C ALA A 69 18.17 -26.91 -2.37
N VAL A 70 18.99 -27.96 -2.31
CA VAL A 70 19.14 -28.81 -1.15
C VAL A 70 20.61 -29.05 -0.86
N ARG A 71 20.96 -29.25 0.41
CA ARG A 71 22.26 -29.77 0.82
C ARG A 71 22.05 -30.92 1.78
N LYS A 72 22.51 -32.10 1.37
CA LYS A 72 22.39 -33.34 2.11
C LYS A 72 23.59 -33.59 3.02
N GLU A 73 24.76 -33.14 2.61
CA GLU A 73 26.00 -33.25 3.38
C GLU A 73 26.25 -31.94 4.12
N LEU A 74 25.83 -31.87 5.38
CA LEU A 74 25.95 -30.66 6.19
C LEU A 74 27.27 -30.61 6.95
N ASP A 75 27.60 -29.41 7.42
CA ASP A 75 28.69 -29.25 8.39
C ASP A 75 28.41 -30.14 9.62
N PRO A 76 29.39 -30.90 10.14
CA PRO A 76 29.20 -31.80 11.28
C PRO A 76 28.65 -31.09 12.53
N ARG A 77 28.84 -29.77 12.63
CA ARG A 77 28.30 -28.96 13.72
C ARG A 77 26.78 -28.82 13.66
N ILE A 78 26.13 -29.10 12.53
CA ILE A 78 24.67 -28.96 12.34
C ILE A 78 24.00 -30.22 11.75
N SER A 79 24.78 -31.24 11.37
CA SER A 79 24.28 -32.48 10.77
C SER A 79 23.34 -33.27 11.70
N HIS A 80 23.48 -33.13 13.03
CA HIS A 80 22.57 -33.76 14.02
C HIS A 80 21.87 -32.74 14.93
N TYR A 81 21.75 -31.49 14.47
CA TYR A 81 21.08 -30.43 15.22
C TYR A 81 19.61 -30.83 15.52
N MET A 82 19.24 -30.81 16.79
CA MET A 82 17.89 -31.23 17.25
C MET A 82 16.94 -30.06 17.56
N GLY A 83 17.29 -28.84 17.17
CA GLY A 83 16.44 -27.66 17.39
C GLY A 83 16.79 -26.89 18.67
N ILE A 84 15.78 -26.23 19.26
CA ILE A 84 15.98 -25.31 20.39
C ILE A 84 16.50 -26.06 21.64
N ASP A 85 16.10 -27.33 21.79
CA ASP A 85 16.42 -28.20 22.92
C ASP A 85 17.81 -28.86 22.82
N ASP A 86 18.55 -28.62 21.72
CA ASP A 86 19.89 -29.17 21.53
C ASP A 86 20.91 -28.51 22.47
N ASN A 87 21.58 -29.28 23.33
CA ASN A 87 22.60 -28.77 24.26
C ASN A 87 23.97 -28.53 23.60
N ASN A 88 24.09 -28.74 22.28
CA ASN A 88 25.30 -28.43 21.54
C ASN A 88 25.53 -26.91 21.42
N ASN A 89 26.50 -26.40 22.21
CA ASN A 89 26.87 -24.99 22.21
C ASN A 89 27.35 -24.48 20.85
N ILE A 90 27.94 -25.33 20.02
CA ILE A 90 28.58 -24.92 18.75
C ILE A 90 27.53 -24.64 17.68
N SER A 91 26.52 -25.51 17.56
CA SER A 91 25.38 -25.32 16.65
C SER A 91 24.59 -24.08 17.02
N LYS A 92 24.38 -23.85 18.33
CA LYS A 92 23.71 -22.65 18.86
C LYS A 92 24.47 -21.37 18.51
N THR A 93 25.79 -21.33 18.62
CA THR A 93 26.57 -20.15 18.24
C THR A 93 26.49 -19.84 16.74
N LEU A 94 26.51 -20.87 15.88
CA LEU A 94 26.44 -20.69 14.43
C LEU A 94 25.05 -20.21 13.98
N LEU A 95 23.97 -20.78 14.54
CA LEU A 95 22.59 -20.53 14.11
C LEU A 95 21.92 -19.33 14.80
N LYS A 96 22.52 -18.78 15.86
CA LYS A 96 21.96 -17.62 16.57
C LYS A 96 22.21 -16.28 15.86
N ASP A 97 23.30 -16.18 15.10
CA ASP A 97 23.65 -14.97 14.35
C ASP A 97 23.26 -15.12 12.87
N PRO A 98 22.28 -14.33 12.37
CA PRO A 98 21.88 -14.34 10.97
C PRO A 98 23.02 -14.10 9.97
N ALA A 99 24.10 -13.42 10.37
CA ALA A 99 25.26 -13.19 9.52
C ALA A 99 25.97 -14.48 9.11
N ASN A 100 25.78 -15.58 9.86
CA ASN A 100 26.38 -16.88 9.55
C ASN A 100 25.55 -17.73 8.59
N PHE A 101 24.29 -17.38 8.32
CA PHE A 101 23.41 -18.21 7.47
C PHE A 101 23.97 -18.37 6.06
N ILE A 102 24.61 -17.32 5.53
CA ILE A 102 25.24 -17.39 4.21
C ILE A 102 26.36 -18.44 4.15
N LYS A 103 27.05 -18.71 5.26
CA LYS A 103 28.12 -19.73 5.32
C LYS A 103 27.54 -21.14 5.34
N VAL A 104 26.36 -21.31 5.95
CA VAL A 104 25.63 -22.58 5.98
C VAL A 104 25.01 -22.89 4.61
N GLU A 105 24.49 -21.86 3.93
CA GLU A 105 23.84 -21.95 2.63
C GLU A 105 24.86 -21.97 1.45
N GLN A 106 25.94 -22.76 1.54
CA GLN A 106 26.95 -22.94 0.48
C GLN A 106 26.96 -24.37 -0.07
N ASP A 107 27.65 -24.61 -1.18
CA ASP A 107 27.84 -25.93 -1.82
C ASP A 107 26.53 -26.70 -2.05
N LEU A 108 25.50 -25.97 -2.45
CA LEU A 108 24.15 -26.52 -2.59
C LEU A 108 24.03 -27.36 -3.88
N THR A 109 23.04 -28.25 -3.88
CA THR A 109 22.55 -28.96 -5.07
C THR A 109 21.28 -28.29 -5.56
N PHE A 110 21.33 -27.69 -6.73
CA PHE A 110 20.18 -27.07 -7.37
C PHE A 110 19.14 -28.12 -7.76
N LEU A 111 17.88 -27.87 -7.42
CA LEU A 111 16.76 -28.78 -7.72
C LEU A 111 15.92 -28.30 -8.89
N GLY A 112 15.69 -26.98 -8.98
CA GLY A 112 14.85 -26.42 -10.02
C GLY A 112 14.33 -25.03 -9.71
N LEU A 113 13.50 -24.54 -10.63
CA LEU A 113 12.81 -23.26 -10.54
C LEU A 113 11.32 -23.49 -10.31
N VAL A 114 10.69 -22.55 -9.60
CA VAL A 114 9.23 -22.46 -9.50
C VAL A 114 8.82 -21.04 -9.86
N GLY A 115 7.82 -20.91 -10.72
CA GLY A 115 7.20 -19.62 -11.07
C GLY A 115 5.88 -19.46 -10.35
N LEU A 116 5.70 -18.34 -9.67
CA LEU A 116 4.46 -17.98 -9.00
C LEU A 116 3.87 -16.77 -9.70
N MET A 117 2.60 -16.86 -10.11
CA MET A 117 1.90 -15.72 -10.69
C MET A 117 1.13 -14.99 -9.59
N ASP A 118 1.33 -13.68 -9.49
CA ASP A 118 0.49 -12.77 -8.70
C ASP A 118 -0.18 -11.82 -9.69
N PRO A 119 -1.32 -12.20 -10.28
CA PRO A 119 -1.89 -11.49 -11.41
C PRO A 119 -2.34 -10.08 -10.98
N PRO A 120 -2.11 -9.05 -11.81
CA PRO A 120 -2.66 -7.73 -11.54
C PRO A 120 -4.19 -7.78 -11.53
N ARG A 121 -4.80 -6.92 -10.71
CA ARG A 121 -6.26 -6.83 -10.68
C ARG A 121 -6.77 -6.23 -12.01
N PRO A 122 -7.89 -6.71 -12.57
CA PRO A 122 -8.41 -6.23 -13.86
C PRO A 122 -8.62 -4.72 -13.92
N GLU A 123 -8.96 -4.09 -12.80
CA GLU A 123 -9.18 -2.65 -12.67
C GLU A 123 -7.90 -1.81 -12.65
N CYS A 124 -6.73 -2.41 -12.40
CA CYS A 124 -5.48 -1.67 -12.25
C CYS A 124 -5.10 -0.91 -13.53
N ARG A 125 -5.18 -1.58 -14.69
CA ARG A 125 -4.79 -0.97 -15.97
C ARG A 125 -5.68 0.26 -16.32
N PRO A 126 -7.02 0.16 -16.35
CA PRO A 126 -7.87 1.33 -16.57
C PRO A 126 -7.65 2.47 -15.57
N ALA A 127 -7.35 2.16 -14.31
CA ALA A 127 -7.07 3.16 -13.29
C ALA A 127 -5.74 3.89 -13.54
N ILE A 128 -4.70 3.17 -13.96
CA ILE A 128 -3.40 3.75 -14.35
C ILE A 128 -3.55 4.63 -15.58
N ASP A 129 -4.29 4.17 -16.60
CA ASP A 129 -4.57 4.96 -17.79
C ASP A 129 -5.29 6.28 -17.42
N SER A 130 -6.30 6.21 -16.53
CA SER A 130 -7.01 7.39 -16.01
C SER A 130 -6.08 8.35 -15.25
N CYS A 131 -5.10 7.82 -14.50
CA CYS A 131 -4.07 8.64 -13.83
C CYS A 131 -3.21 9.38 -14.85
N HIS A 132 -2.71 8.68 -15.88
CA HIS A 132 -1.90 9.30 -16.93
C HIS A 132 -2.66 10.38 -17.70
N GLU A 133 -3.92 10.13 -18.06
CA GLU A 133 -4.81 11.14 -18.69
C GLU A 133 -5.01 12.37 -17.82
N ALA A 134 -5.03 12.21 -16.49
CA ALA A 134 -5.14 13.30 -15.53
C ALA A 134 -3.81 14.02 -15.25
N GLY A 135 -2.71 13.60 -15.90
CA GLY A 135 -1.38 14.16 -15.67
C GLY A 135 -0.67 13.63 -14.42
N ILE A 136 -1.14 12.53 -13.84
CA ILE A 136 -0.58 11.91 -12.64
C ILE A 136 0.41 10.83 -13.04
N SER A 137 1.68 10.99 -12.67
CA SER A 137 2.72 9.99 -12.91
C SER A 137 2.61 8.82 -11.92
N VAL A 138 2.70 7.58 -12.43
CA VAL A 138 2.60 6.36 -11.61
C VAL A 138 3.98 5.71 -11.47
N ILE A 139 4.40 5.45 -10.23
CA ILE A 139 5.67 4.75 -9.94
C ILE A 139 5.37 3.44 -9.22
N MET A 140 5.83 2.31 -9.78
CA MET A 140 5.82 1.01 -9.12
C MET A 140 7.02 0.89 -8.17
N ILE A 141 6.77 0.47 -6.92
CA ILE A 141 7.83 0.22 -5.91
C ILE A 141 7.61 -1.16 -5.27
N THR A 142 8.33 -2.18 -5.74
CA THR A 142 8.12 -3.59 -5.37
C THR A 142 9.38 -4.27 -4.82
N GLY A 143 9.18 -5.33 -4.04
CA GLY A 143 10.24 -6.23 -3.58
C GLY A 143 10.61 -7.33 -4.60
N ASP A 144 9.85 -7.44 -5.69
CA ASP A 144 10.07 -8.42 -6.75
C ASP A 144 11.39 -8.20 -7.49
N ASN A 145 11.82 -9.24 -8.21
CA ASN A 145 12.95 -9.11 -9.13
C ASN A 145 12.61 -8.12 -10.27
N LYS A 146 13.66 -7.60 -10.90
CA LYS A 146 13.54 -6.55 -11.92
C LYS A 146 12.71 -6.99 -13.12
N LEU A 147 12.96 -8.19 -13.63
CA LEU A 147 12.29 -8.71 -14.83
C LEU A 147 10.78 -8.84 -14.64
N THR A 148 10.32 -9.46 -13.56
CA THR A 148 8.87 -9.58 -13.27
C THR A 148 8.24 -8.22 -13.04
N ALA A 149 8.91 -7.33 -12.28
CA ALA A 149 8.39 -5.98 -12.05
C ALA A 149 8.23 -5.19 -13.36
N GLU A 150 9.21 -5.27 -14.28
CA GLU A 150 9.13 -4.63 -15.59
C GLU A 150 8.04 -5.24 -16.47
N ALA A 151 7.89 -6.57 -16.47
CA ALA A 151 6.84 -7.25 -17.22
C ALA A 151 5.44 -6.80 -16.78
N ILE A 152 5.18 -6.83 -15.47
CA ILE A 152 3.90 -6.36 -14.89
C ILE A 152 3.71 -4.86 -15.15
N ALA A 153 4.75 -4.05 -15.01
CA ALA A 153 4.65 -2.61 -15.24
C ALA A 153 4.34 -2.26 -16.71
N LYS A 154 4.84 -3.05 -17.67
CA LYS A 154 4.51 -2.90 -19.10
C LYS A 154 3.06 -3.31 -19.37
N ASP A 155 2.64 -4.45 -18.84
CA ASP A 155 1.26 -4.94 -18.98
C ASP A 155 0.23 -3.95 -18.41
N LEU A 156 0.55 -3.38 -17.25
CA LEU A 156 -0.23 -2.33 -16.59
C LEU A 156 -0.09 -0.93 -17.21
N GLY A 157 0.79 -0.75 -18.21
CA GLY A 157 0.99 0.55 -18.86
C GLY A 157 1.72 1.59 -18.01
N ILE A 158 2.32 1.22 -16.88
CA ILE A 158 3.13 2.11 -16.02
C ILE A 158 4.38 2.58 -16.74
N ILE A 159 4.99 1.70 -17.53
CA ILE A 159 6.10 2.05 -18.42
C ILE A 159 5.75 1.64 -19.85
N THR A 160 6.10 2.49 -20.81
CA THR A 160 5.89 2.17 -22.23
C THR A 160 7.18 1.70 -22.88
N THR A 161 7.07 0.65 -23.69
CA THR A 161 8.13 0.17 -24.58
C THR A 161 8.00 0.87 -25.94
N THR A 162 7.94 2.20 -25.98
CA THR A 162 8.05 2.86 -27.29
C THR A 162 9.52 2.86 -27.70
N PRO A 163 9.91 2.24 -28.84
CA PRO A 163 11.15 2.60 -29.48
C PRO A 163 10.95 4.04 -29.95
N SER A 164 11.55 4.99 -29.22
CA SER A 164 11.57 6.38 -29.66
C SER A 164 12.15 6.41 -31.07
N SER A 165 11.28 6.63 -32.05
CA SER A 165 11.60 6.76 -33.46
C SER A 165 12.29 8.10 -33.67
N SER A 166 13.56 8.17 -33.30
CA SER A 166 14.51 9.17 -33.76
C SER A 166 15.91 8.61 -33.54
N SER A 167 16.39 7.90 -34.57
CA SER A 167 17.82 7.65 -34.76
C SER A 167 18.59 8.97 -34.62
N HIS A 168 19.76 8.91 -33.96
CA HIS A 168 20.75 9.98 -33.74
C HIS A 168 20.69 10.77 -32.42
N SER A 169 20.53 10.09 -31.28
CA SER A 169 21.28 10.50 -30.09
C SER A 169 21.48 9.35 -29.11
N ASN A 170 22.74 9.12 -28.75
CA ASN A 170 23.15 8.14 -27.74
C ASN A 170 22.90 8.72 -26.33
N LYS A 171 21.63 8.98 -25.97
CA LYS A 171 21.17 9.34 -24.61
C LYS A 171 19.72 8.88 -24.36
N GLY A 172 19.55 7.59 -24.10
CA GLY A 172 18.72 7.05 -23.02
C GLY A 172 17.24 7.45 -22.91
N GLY A 173 16.47 7.42 -23.99
CA GLY A 173 14.99 7.45 -23.96
C GLY A 173 14.38 6.08 -23.65
N GLY A 174 14.79 5.47 -22.53
CA GLY A 174 14.21 4.24 -22.01
C GLY A 174 13.51 4.48 -20.68
N ALA A 175 12.41 3.77 -20.46
CA ALA A 175 11.63 3.84 -19.23
C ALA A 175 12.49 3.66 -17.98
N VAL A 176 12.25 4.46 -16.94
CA VAL A 176 13.02 4.40 -15.69
C VAL A 176 12.76 3.09 -14.95
N SER A 177 13.75 2.21 -14.89
CA SER A 177 13.70 0.95 -14.12
C SER A 177 15.01 0.69 -13.36
N LEU A 178 14.95 0.73 -12.02
CA LEU A 178 16.11 0.53 -11.15
C LEU A 178 15.80 -0.47 -10.03
N THR A 179 16.79 -1.26 -9.65
CA THR A 179 16.74 -2.04 -8.40
C THR A 179 17.02 -1.12 -7.22
N GLY A 180 16.64 -1.55 -6.00
CA GLY A 180 16.99 -0.85 -4.76
C GLY A 180 18.50 -0.62 -4.62
N ARG A 181 19.32 -1.61 -5.02
CA ARG A 181 20.79 -1.51 -4.99
C ARG A 181 21.32 -0.46 -5.98
N GLU A 182 20.84 -0.48 -7.23
CA GLU A 182 21.19 0.52 -8.24
C GLU A 182 20.80 1.92 -7.76
N PHE A 183 19.60 2.06 -7.17
CA PHE A 183 19.13 3.32 -6.61
C PHE A 183 20.02 3.80 -5.46
N ASP A 184 20.42 2.93 -4.53
CA ASP A 184 21.27 3.30 -3.40
C ASP A 184 22.66 3.79 -3.81
N GLN A 185 23.21 3.25 -4.91
CA GLN A 185 24.50 3.65 -5.48
C GLN A 185 24.49 5.05 -6.11
N LEU A 186 23.31 5.62 -6.39
CA LEU A 186 23.18 6.96 -6.94
C LEU A 186 23.47 8.03 -5.86
N SER A 187 24.08 9.13 -6.30
CA SER A 187 24.17 10.35 -5.49
C SER A 187 22.77 10.94 -5.24
N ASP A 188 22.62 11.78 -4.21
CA ASP A 188 21.33 12.43 -3.92
C ASP A 188 20.81 13.28 -5.09
N THR A 189 21.72 13.90 -5.85
CA THR A 189 21.38 14.63 -7.08
C THR A 189 20.89 13.69 -8.19
N ASP A 190 21.53 12.54 -8.36
CA ASP A 190 21.13 11.59 -9.40
C ASP A 190 19.81 10.90 -9.05
N LYS A 191 19.59 10.56 -7.78
CA LYS A 191 18.28 10.08 -7.30
C LYS A 191 17.16 11.07 -7.63
N THR A 192 17.43 12.36 -7.44
CA THR A 192 16.49 13.43 -7.77
C THR A 192 16.24 13.53 -9.27
N ASN A 193 17.27 13.42 -10.10
CA ASN A 193 17.15 13.46 -11.56
C ASN A 193 16.38 12.26 -12.11
N VAL A 194 16.65 11.06 -11.57
CA VAL A 194 15.91 9.84 -11.91
C VAL A 194 14.42 10.01 -11.59
N LEU A 195 14.08 10.53 -10.40
CA LEU A 195 12.68 10.72 -10.02
C LEU A 195 11.98 11.83 -10.83
N ARG A 196 12.70 12.89 -11.23
CA ARG A 196 12.17 13.87 -12.21
C ARG A 196 11.86 13.22 -13.54
N LYS A 197 12.78 12.38 -14.05
CA LYS A 197 12.56 11.64 -15.28
C LYS A 197 11.32 10.74 -15.18
N CYS A 198 11.09 10.08 -14.04
CA CYS A 198 9.84 9.34 -13.83
C CYS A 198 8.59 10.23 -13.93
N MET A 199 8.67 11.50 -13.52
CA MET A 199 7.54 12.43 -13.64
C MET A 199 7.32 12.83 -15.09
N ASP A 200 8.40 13.20 -15.78
CA ASP A 200 8.39 13.62 -17.19
C ASP A 200 7.87 12.50 -18.13
N GLU A 201 8.26 11.26 -17.87
CA GLU A 201 7.81 10.07 -18.62
C GLU A 201 6.51 9.48 -18.07
N GLN A 202 5.95 10.08 -17.02
CA GLN A 202 4.77 9.61 -16.26
C GLN A 202 4.85 8.18 -15.72
N GLY A 203 6.05 7.59 -15.64
CA GLY A 203 6.25 6.18 -15.33
C GLY A 203 7.59 5.87 -14.69
N GLY A 204 7.63 4.87 -13.80
CA GLY A 204 8.88 4.33 -13.28
C GLY A 204 8.72 3.05 -12.47
N VAL A 205 9.77 2.24 -12.41
CA VAL A 205 9.80 0.97 -11.68
C VAL A 205 11.02 0.91 -10.76
N PHE A 206 10.76 0.65 -9.49
CA PHE A 206 11.78 0.36 -8.49
C PHE A 206 11.56 -1.05 -7.95
N SER A 207 12.46 -1.98 -8.28
CA SER A 207 12.35 -3.39 -7.91
C SER A 207 13.39 -3.78 -6.84
N ARG A 208 13.28 -4.98 -6.26
CA ARG A 208 14.14 -5.44 -5.14
C ARG A 208 14.27 -4.39 -4.02
N THR A 209 13.17 -3.69 -3.72
CA THR A 209 13.19 -2.57 -2.78
C THR A 209 13.02 -3.02 -1.34
N GLU A 210 13.71 -2.34 -0.42
CA GLU A 210 13.52 -2.43 1.01
C GLU A 210 12.52 -1.36 1.49
N PRO A 211 11.91 -1.52 2.67
CA PRO A 211 11.03 -0.50 3.26
C PRO A 211 11.64 0.92 3.27
N LYS A 212 12.96 1.01 3.48
CA LYS A 212 13.71 2.27 3.46
C LYS A 212 13.66 2.95 2.08
N HIS A 213 13.82 2.21 0.98
CA HIS A 213 13.79 2.76 -0.37
C HIS A 213 12.44 3.42 -0.67
N LYS A 214 11.33 2.76 -0.32
CA LYS A 214 9.98 3.29 -0.49
C LYS A 214 9.82 4.66 0.19
N GLN A 215 10.30 4.76 1.43
CA GLN A 215 10.24 6.02 2.19
C GLN A 215 11.13 7.11 1.60
N VAL A 216 12.34 6.76 1.12
CA VAL A 216 13.27 7.72 0.52
C VAL A 216 12.70 8.30 -0.77
N ILE A 217 12.15 7.48 -1.65
CA ILE A 217 11.51 7.91 -2.91
C ILE A 217 10.42 8.95 -2.63
N VAL A 218 9.48 8.64 -1.71
CA VAL A 218 8.40 9.55 -1.31
C VAL A 218 8.96 10.87 -0.76
N LYS A 219 9.99 10.82 0.09
CA LYS A 219 10.61 12.03 0.66
C LYS A 219 11.26 12.92 -0.40
N ILE A 220 11.92 12.33 -1.40
CA ILE A 220 12.57 13.10 -2.48
C ILE A 220 11.51 13.77 -3.37
N LEU A 221 10.47 13.04 -3.78
CA LEU A 221 9.36 13.60 -4.55
C LEU A 221 8.70 14.78 -3.82
N LYS A 222 8.49 14.66 -2.50
CA LYS A 222 7.98 15.77 -1.68
C LYS A 222 8.93 16.96 -1.60
N LYS A 223 10.25 16.71 -1.53
CA LYS A 223 11.26 17.79 -1.57
C LYS A 223 11.29 18.51 -2.92
N LEU A 224 10.94 17.82 -4.00
CA LEU A 224 10.76 18.40 -5.33
C LEU A 224 9.50 19.27 -5.45
N GLY A 225 8.62 19.24 -4.46
CA GLY A 225 7.37 20.00 -4.45
C GLY A 225 6.17 19.21 -4.97
N GLU A 226 6.35 17.93 -5.31
CA GLU A 226 5.27 17.07 -5.78
C GLU A 226 4.34 16.66 -4.63
N VAL A 227 3.05 16.50 -4.97
CA VAL A 227 2.05 15.95 -4.05
C VAL A 227 2.00 14.44 -4.25
N THR A 228 2.39 13.71 -3.21
CA THR A 228 2.58 12.25 -3.30
C THR A 228 1.42 11.47 -2.68
N ALA A 229 0.91 10.51 -3.45
CA ALA A 229 0.06 9.44 -2.93
C ALA A 229 0.87 8.14 -2.88
N MET A 230 0.76 7.38 -1.78
CA MET A 230 1.37 6.06 -1.65
C MET A 230 0.28 5.03 -1.39
N THR A 231 0.24 3.97 -2.18
CA THR A 231 -0.65 2.82 -2.00
C THR A 231 0.16 1.63 -1.46
N GLY A 232 -0.34 0.90 -0.47
CA GLY A 232 0.33 -0.28 0.07
C GLY A 232 -0.50 -1.06 1.09
N ASP A 233 -0.18 -2.33 1.26
CA ASP A 233 -0.93 -3.28 2.08
C ASP A 233 -0.07 -3.87 3.22
N GLY A 234 1.24 -3.97 3.01
CA GLY A 234 2.17 -4.60 3.94
C GLY A 234 2.69 -3.68 5.05
N VAL A 235 3.21 -4.30 6.11
CA VAL A 235 3.97 -3.61 7.18
C VAL A 235 5.17 -2.83 6.60
N ASN A 236 5.75 -3.35 5.53
CA ASN A 236 6.86 -2.77 4.79
C ASN A 236 6.52 -1.39 4.18
N ASP A 237 5.25 -1.11 3.92
CA ASP A 237 4.80 0.14 3.31
C ASP A 237 4.47 1.22 4.34
N ALA A 238 4.28 0.84 5.61
CA ALA A 238 3.86 1.76 6.67
C ALA A 238 4.73 3.04 6.78
N PRO A 239 6.08 2.96 6.71
CA PRO A 239 6.91 4.17 6.75
C PRO A 239 6.70 5.11 5.55
N ALA A 240 6.43 4.56 4.37
CA ALA A 240 6.19 5.31 3.14
C ALA A 240 4.76 5.88 3.10
N LEU A 241 3.76 5.07 3.47
CA LEU A 241 2.36 5.49 3.66
C LEU A 241 2.26 6.69 4.59
N LYS A 242 3.02 6.69 5.69
CA LYS A 242 3.04 7.79 6.65
C LYS A 242 3.77 9.03 6.14
N ALA A 243 4.78 8.86 5.30
CA ALA A 243 5.60 9.94 4.77
C ALA A 243 4.92 10.68 3.61
N ALA A 244 4.07 9.98 2.84
CA ALA A 244 3.31 10.53 1.72
C ALA A 244 2.39 11.67 2.16
N ASP A 245 1.93 12.47 1.20
CA ASP A 245 0.89 13.48 1.47
C ASP A 245 -0.46 12.83 1.70
N ILE A 246 -0.71 11.71 1.02
CA ILE A 246 -1.84 10.82 1.24
C ILE A 246 -1.35 9.37 1.21
N GLY A 247 -1.39 8.68 2.35
CA GLY A 247 -1.23 7.22 2.38
C GLY A 247 -2.56 6.51 2.15
N ILE A 248 -2.59 5.49 1.30
CA ILE A 248 -3.76 4.69 0.96
C ILE A 248 -3.46 3.22 1.27
N SER A 249 -4.25 2.61 2.15
CA SER A 249 -4.12 1.19 2.49
C SER A 249 -5.22 0.34 1.88
N MET A 250 -4.90 -0.91 1.58
CA MET A 250 -5.91 -1.91 1.19
C MET A 250 -6.77 -2.30 2.40
N GLY A 251 -8.09 -2.42 2.22
CA GLY A 251 -9.02 -2.66 3.31
C GLY A 251 -9.01 -4.10 3.84
N ILE A 252 -9.07 -5.09 2.95
CA ILE A 252 -9.17 -6.50 3.33
C ILE A 252 -7.77 -7.13 3.35
N ALA A 253 -6.97 -6.90 2.31
CA ALA A 253 -5.60 -7.37 2.15
C ALA A 253 -4.61 -6.62 3.04
N GLY A 254 -4.90 -5.36 3.39
CA GLY A 254 -3.97 -4.54 4.17
C GLY A 254 -3.81 -5.00 5.62
N THR A 255 -2.57 -5.03 6.07
CA THR A 255 -2.19 -5.24 7.48
C THR A 255 -2.70 -4.10 8.36
N GLU A 256 -2.96 -4.37 9.64
CA GLU A 256 -3.39 -3.33 10.60
C GLU A 256 -2.37 -2.20 10.70
N VAL A 257 -1.08 -2.52 10.63
CA VAL A 257 -0.01 -1.51 10.64
C VAL A 257 -0.08 -0.59 9.41
N ALA A 258 -0.33 -1.13 8.21
CA ALA A 258 -0.49 -0.33 7.00
C ALA A 258 -1.74 0.58 7.10
N LYS A 259 -2.85 0.05 7.61
CA LYS A 259 -4.09 0.81 7.83
C LYS A 259 -3.89 1.98 8.79
N GLU A 260 -3.23 1.75 9.92
CA GLU A 260 -2.93 2.81 10.88
C GLU A 260 -1.93 3.84 10.35
N ALA A 261 -0.99 3.42 9.50
CA ALA A 261 -0.04 4.31 8.87
C ALA A 261 -0.71 5.23 7.83
N SER A 262 -1.67 4.69 7.05
CA SER A 262 -2.37 5.38 5.95
C SER A 262 -3.30 6.52 6.41
N ASP A 263 -3.65 7.40 5.48
CA ASP A 263 -4.67 8.45 5.62
C ASP A 263 -6.04 8.02 5.12
N MET A 264 -6.09 7.09 4.17
CA MET A 264 -7.28 6.51 3.60
C MET A 264 -7.17 4.99 3.54
N THR A 265 -8.32 4.32 3.64
CA THR A 265 -8.40 2.88 3.45
C THR A 265 -9.41 2.60 2.35
N GLU A 266 -9.00 1.90 1.31
CA GLU A 266 -9.87 1.44 0.24
C GLU A 266 -10.74 0.29 0.77
N LEU A 267 -12.06 0.52 0.79
CA LEU A 267 -13.01 -0.38 1.46
C LEU A 267 -13.50 -1.50 0.55
N ILE A 268 -13.38 -1.31 -0.75
CA ILE A 268 -13.87 -2.22 -1.78
C ILE A 268 -12.66 -2.60 -2.60
N GLU A 269 -12.11 -3.77 -2.31
CA GLU A 269 -11.20 -4.42 -3.24
C GLU A 269 -12.06 -4.99 -4.37
N GLY A 270 -11.60 -4.87 -5.62
CA GLY A 270 -12.31 -5.35 -6.81
C GLY A 270 -13.06 -6.64 -6.52
N LEU A 271 -14.38 -6.56 -6.55
CA LEU A 271 -15.22 -7.76 -6.51
C LEU A 271 -14.98 -8.44 -7.84
N ASP A 272 -14.16 -9.49 -7.83
CA ASP A 272 -13.99 -10.38 -8.96
C ASP A 272 -15.37 -10.73 -9.52
N HIS A 273 -15.51 -10.54 -10.83
CA HIS A 273 -16.70 -10.89 -11.62
C HIS A 273 -17.06 -12.39 -11.55
N GLU A 274 -16.32 -13.22 -10.80
CA GLU A 274 -16.58 -14.66 -10.64
C GLU A 274 -17.08 -15.11 -9.26
N SER A 275 -17.22 -14.24 -8.26
CA SER A 275 -17.77 -14.64 -6.95
C SER A 275 -19.25 -14.28 -6.77
N SER A 276 -20.08 -14.71 -7.72
CA SER A 276 -21.54 -14.71 -7.58
C SER A 276 -22.08 -15.77 -6.59
N VAL A 277 -21.21 -16.51 -5.88
CA VAL A 277 -21.60 -17.67 -5.07
C VAL A 277 -21.14 -17.64 -3.60
N PHE A 278 -20.29 -16.71 -3.16
CA PHE A 278 -19.87 -16.66 -1.73
C PHE A 278 -20.26 -15.36 -1.03
N ASN A 279 -21.44 -15.41 -0.40
CA ASN A 279 -21.84 -14.62 0.78
C ASN A 279 -21.39 -13.14 0.79
N THR A 280 -22.16 -12.30 0.10
CA THR A 280 -22.21 -10.84 0.32
C THR A 280 -22.38 -10.46 1.79
N SER A 281 -22.92 -11.36 2.62
CA SER A 281 -23.01 -11.21 4.08
C SER A 281 -21.65 -11.11 4.80
N ARG A 282 -20.63 -11.87 4.39
CA ARG A 282 -19.29 -11.86 5.03
C ARG A 282 -18.47 -10.60 4.70
N LEU A 283 -18.68 -10.04 3.51
CA LEU A 283 -18.07 -8.77 3.09
C LEU A 283 -18.71 -7.59 3.81
N LEU A 284 -20.05 -7.58 3.93
CA LEU A 284 -20.77 -6.57 4.73
C LEU A 284 -20.36 -6.62 6.21
N ASP A 285 -20.20 -7.82 6.77
CA ASP A 285 -19.74 -8.03 8.16
C ASP A 285 -18.28 -7.55 8.39
N LYS A 286 -17.43 -7.60 7.35
CA LYS A 286 -16.08 -6.98 7.38
C LYS A 286 -16.12 -5.47 7.17
N MET A 287 -16.97 -4.94 6.29
CA MET A 287 -17.13 -3.49 6.07
C MET A 287 -17.67 -2.77 7.31
N GLY A 288 -18.54 -3.43 8.07
CA GLY A 288 -19.04 -2.97 9.37
C GLY A 288 -17.96 -2.70 10.42
N LYS A 289 -16.80 -3.40 10.31
CA LYS A 289 -15.66 -3.13 11.20
C LYS A 289 -15.00 -1.78 10.93
N PHE A 290 -14.98 -1.30 9.68
CA PHE A 290 -14.24 -0.11 9.24
C PHE A 290 -15.07 1.17 9.22
N ILE A 291 -16.35 1.05 8.86
CA ILE A 291 -17.31 2.16 8.82
C ILE A 291 -18.03 2.22 10.18
N ARG A 292 -17.58 3.12 11.05
CA ARG A 292 -18.20 3.37 12.35
C ARG A 292 -18.66 4.81 12.45
N ALA A 293 -19.72 5.01 13.24
CA ALA A 293 -20.13 6.37 13.58
C ALA A 293 -18.97 7.16 14.21
N GLY A 294 -18.88 8.44 13.85
CA GLY A 294 -17.78 9.33 14.20
C GLY A 294 -16.61 9.33 13.21
N ARG A 295 -16.50 8.34 12.31
CA ARG A 295 -15.41 8.31 11.32
C ARG A 295 -15.63 9.32 10.20
N VAL A 296 -14.54 9.97 9.78
CA VAL A 296 -14.54 10.94 8.68
C VAL A 296 -14.34 10.22 7.36
N VAL A 297 -15.16 10.57 6.38
CA VAL A 297 -15.16 10.03 5.03
C VAL A 297 -15.10 11.14 4.00
N ILE A 298 -14.64 10.83 2.78
CA ILE A 298 -14.78 11.70 1.61
C ILE A 298 -15.84 11.11 0.70
N LEU A 299 -16.74 11.95 0.19
CA LEU A 299 -17.75 11.54 -0.77
C LEU A 299 -17.14 11.48 -2.17
N LEU A 300 -17.39 10.39 -2.89
CA LEU A 300 -16.80 10.15 -4.20
C LEU A 300 -17.73 10.56 -5.35
N ASN A 301 -19.04 10.64 -5.10
CA ASN A 301 -20.02 10.84 -6.17
C ASN A 301 -21.14 11.84 -5.83
N GLY A 302 -21.75 12.38 -6.87
CA GLY A 302 -22.85 13.35 -6.83
C GLY A 302 -22.39 14.76 -6.50
N ARG A 303 -23.36 15.64 -6.21
CA ARG A 303 -23.13 17.08 -5.98
C ARG A 303 -22.15 17.40 -4.84
N GLN A 304 -21.97 16.48 -3.90
CA GLN A 304 -21.04 16.63 -2.78
C GLN A 304 -19.72 15.85 -2.95
N ALA A 305 -19.41 15.37 -4.16
CA ALA A 305 -18.12 14.74 -4.43
C ALA A 305 -16.95 15.64 -3.97
N GLY A 306 -15.90 15.03 -3.41
CA GLY A 306 -14.74 15.69 -2.82
C GLY A 306 -14.98 16.31 -1.43
N HIS A 307 -16.23 16.40 -0.96
CA HIS A 307 -16.51 16.95 0.36
C HIS A 307 -16.29 15.91 1.46
N LYS A 308 -15.78 16.39 2.60
CA LYS A 308 -15.62 15.58 3.81
C LYS A 308 -16.93 15.54 4.58
N ALA A 309 -17.25 14.35 5.06
CA ALA A 309 -18.41 14.10 5.89
C ALA A 309 -18.03 13.20 7.07
N VAL A 310 -18.90 13.14 8.05
CA VAL A 310 -18.78 12.30 9.24
C VAL A 310 -19.94 11.33 9.21
N ILE A 311 -19.63 10.06 9.44
CA ILE A 311 -20.64 9.01 9.59
C ILE A 311 -21.37 9.22 10.91
N VAL A 312 -22.69 9.38 10.84
CA VAL A 312 -23.59 9.51 12.00
C VAL A 312 -24.13 8.14 12.39
N LYS A 313 -24.66 7.43 11.40
CA LYS A 313 -25.29 6.11 11.57
C LYS A 313 -24.94 5.21 10.40
N VAL A 314 -24.76 3.93 10.68
CA VAL A 314 -24.39 2.90 9.70
C VAL A 314 -25.53 1.89 9.64
N ASN A 315 -25.99 1.58 8.43
CA ASN A 315 -27.01 0.58 8.15
C ASN A 315 -26.45 -0.42 7.12
N GLU A 316 -25.91 -1.52 7.61
CA GLU A 316 -25.21 -2.51 6.77
C GLU A 316 -26.16 -3.31 5.88
N ASN A 317 -27.31 -3.70 6.42
CA ASN A 317 -28.30 -4.53 5.73
C ASN A 317 -29.31 -3.74 4.90
N GLY A 318 -29.10 -2.43 4.75
CA GLY A 318 -30.06 -1.53 4.12
C GLY A 318 -31.35 -1.34 4.93
N THR A 319 -32.27 -0.58 4.36
CA THR A 319 -33.61 -0.29 4.90
C THR A 319 -34.64 -0.39 3.78
N LYS A 320 -35.94 -0.37 4.11
CA LYS A 320 -37.02 -0.39 3.10
C LYS A 320 -36.90 0.71 2.04
N SER A 321 -36.38 1.89 2.41
CA SER A 321 -36.17 3.01 1.49
C SER A 321 -34.83 2.97 0.76
N HIS A 322 -33.84 2.26 1.30
CA HIS A 322 -32.49 2.14 0.75
C HIS A 322 -32.01 0.68 0.89
N PRO A 323 -32.30 -0.20 -0.08
CA PRO A 323 -32.08 -1.65 0.05
C PRO A 323 -30.61 -2.06 0.09
N TYR A 324 -29.69 -1.14 -0.21
CA TYR A 324 -28.24 -1.34 -0.17
C TYR A 324 -27.63 -0.87 1.16
N GLY A 325 -26.43 -1.38 1.49
CA GLY A 325 -25.63 -0.90 2.61
C GLY A 325 -25.31 0.59 2.49
N HIS A 326 -25.67 1.37 3.51
CA HIS A 326 -25.54 2.82 3.49
C HIS A 326 -25.25 3.40 4.87
N CYS A 327 -24.76 4.63 4.91
CA CYS A 327 -24.66 5.42 6.13
C CYS A 327 -25.35 6.77 6.00
N LEU A 328 -25.87 7.25 7.11
CA LEU A 328 -26.23 8.64 7.30
C LEU A 328 -24.95 9.42 7.56
N VAL A 329 -24.68 10.44 6.74
CA VAL A 329 -23.52 11.32 6.91
C VAL A 329 -23.93 12.78 7.08
N VAL A 330 -23.11 13.50 7.82
CA VAL A 330 -23.20 14.95 7.97
C VAL A 330 -21.85 15.58 7.58
N GLY A 331 -21.87 16.60 6.73
CA GLY A 331 -20.65 17.21 6.22
C GLY A 331 -20.77 18.71 6.03
N ILE A 332 -19.65 19.34 5.70
CA ILE A 332 -19.57 20.78 5.42
C ILE A 332 -19.54 20.97 3.91
N GLU A 333 -20.55 21.65 3.38
CA GLU A 333 -20.65 22.05 1.96
C GLU A 333 -19.82 23.31 1.68
N LYS A 334 -19.70 24.20 2.68
CA LYS A 334 -18.87 25.41 2.57
C LYS A 334 -18.17 25.71 3.88
N HIS A 335 -16.85 25.63 3.84
CA HIS A 335 -15.97 25.95 4.96
C HIS A 335 -15.89 27.45 5.22
N PRO A 336 -15.65 27.87 6.48
CA PRO A 336 -15.38 29.25 6.80
C PRO A 336 -14.05 29.68 6.16
N GLN A 337 -14.03 30.87 5.56
CA GLN A 337 -12.86 31.44 4.91
C GLN A 337 -12.06 32.33 5.88
N SER A 338 -10.79 32.56 5.56
CA SER A 338 -9.93 33.46 6.34
C SER A 338 -10.50 34.88 6.42
N VAL A 339 -10.44 35.45 7.62
CA VAL A 339 -10.90 36.80 7.93
C VAL A 339 -9.69 37.63 8.37
N THR A 340 -9.57 38.85 7.85
CA THR A 340 -8.54 39.80 8.29
C THR A 340 -9.17 41.04 8.90
N LYS A 341 -8.44 41.71 9.79
CA LYS A 341 -8.91 42.92 10.50
C LYS A 341 -9.32 44.06 9.56
N LYS A 342 -8.76 44.11 8.35
CA LYS A 342 -9.09 45.11 7.32
C LYS A 342 -10.46 44.91 6.66
N MET A 343 -11.10 43.75 6.85
CA MET A 343 -12.41 43.45 6.24
C MET A 343 -13.55 44.11 7.03
N SER A 344 -14.57 44.62 6.33
CA SER A 344 -15.79 45.13 6.96
C SER A 344 -16.55 44.02 7.70
N MET A 345 -17.27 44.35 8.78
CA MET A 345 -18.04 43.36 9.57
C MET A 345 -18.95 42.48 8.70
N LYS A 346 -19.65 43.07 7.71
CA LYS A 346 -20.48 42.31 6.74
C LYS A 346 -19.67 41.27 5.96
N LYS A 347 -18.43 41.59 5.57
CA LYS A 347 -17.53 40.67 4.85
C LYS A 347 -16.97 39.60 5.81
N GLN A 348 -16.68 39.97 7.06
CA GLN A 348 -16.25 39.03 8.10
C GLN A 348 -17.34 37.97 8.38
N ASP A 349 -18.60 38.40 8.52
CA ASP A 349 -19.74 37.49 8.72
C ASP A 349 -19.98 36.58 7.53
N LYS A 350 -19.95 37.12 6.30
CA LYS A 350 -20.14 36.34 5.08
C LYS A 350 -19.05 35.27 4.91
N ARG A 351 -17.80 35.58 5.29
CA ARG A 351 -16.66 34.64 5.21
C ARG A 351 -16.67 33.63 6.35
N SER A 352 -17.22 33.97 7.51
CA SER A 352 -17.35 33.05 8.66
C SER A 352 -18.55 32.10 8.55
N ARG A 353 -19.34 32.19 7.48
CA ARG A 353 -20.55 31.37 7.29
C ARG A 353 -20.17 29.94 6.90
N VAL A 354 -20.59 28.99 7.73
CA VAL A 354 -20.51 27.55 7.47
C VAL A 354 -21.82 27.08 6.83
N LYS A 355 -21.73 26.32 5.73
CA LYS A 355 -22.88 25.63 5.14
C LYS A 355 -22.67 24.13 5.27
N THR A 356 -23.72 23.41 5.68
CA THR A 356 -23.66 21.98 5.98
C THR A 356 -24.65 21.20 5.12
N PHE A 357 -24.39 19.91 4.98
CA PHE A 357 -25.29 18.97 4.34
C PHE A 357 -25.46 17.72 5.19
N VAL A 358 -26.59 17.04 4.96
CA VAL A 358 -26.94 15.77 5.58
C VAL A 358 -27.49 14.88 4.47
N LYS A 359 -27.04 13.63 4.39
CA LYS A 359 -27.38 12.74 3.28
C LYS A 359 -27.22 11.26 3.67
N TYR A 360 -28.04 10.38 3.11
CA TYR A 360 -27.74 8.95 3.06
C TYR A 360 -26.82 8.65 1.88
N VAL A 361 -25.73 7.94 2.13
CA VAL A 361 -24.70 7.65 1.14
C VAL A 361 -24.43 6.15 1.15
N ASN A 362 -24.43 5.56 -0.04
CA ASN A 362 -24.02 4.17 -0.25
C ASN A 362 -22.53 4.03 0.09
N PHE A 363 -22.12 2.92 0.70
CA PHE A 363 -20.71 2.66 1.01
C PHE A 363 -19.78 2.71 -0.20
N ASN A 364 -20.29 2.43 -1.41
CA ASN A 364 -19.54 2.50 -2.66
C ASN A 364 -19.25 3.95 -3.12
N HIS A 365 -19.84 4.95 -2.46
CA HIS A 365 -19.67 6.37 -2.81
C HIS A 365 -18.93 7.14 -1.72
N LEU A 366 -18.18 6.45 -0.88
CA LEU A 366 -17.36 7.05 0.15
C LEU A 366 -16.01 6.34 0.25
N ILE A 367 -15.01 7.08 0.71
CA ILE A 367 -13.73 6.53 1.14
C ILE A 367 -13.52 6.89 2.62
N ALA A 368 -13.19 5.89 3.42
CA ALA A 368 -12.89 6.10 4.84
C ALA A 368 -11.51 6.72 4.99
N THR A 369 -11.45 7.75 5.82
CA THR A 369 -10.16 8.31 6.24
C THR A 369 -9.74 7.67 7.57
N ARG A 370 -8.45 7.75 7.89
CA ARG A 370 -7.91 7.36 9.20
C ARG A 370 -8.52 8.14 10.37
N TYR A 371 -9.16 9.27 10.06
CA TYR A 371 -9.56 10.27 11.02
C TYR A 371 -10.96 10.00 11.60
N THR A 372 -11.07 10.20 12.91
CA THR A 372 -12.33 10.12 13.65
C THR A 372 -12.57 11.48 14.31
N LEU A 373 -13.82 11.90 14.41
CA LEU A 373 -14.16 13.05 15.23
C LEU A 373 -13.75 12.81 16.69
N PRO A 374 -13.32 13.86 17.39
CA PRO A 374 -13.00 13.76 18.81
C PRO A 374 -14.28 13.51 19.63
N HIS A 375 -14.10 12.91 20.81
CA HIS A 375 -15.21 12.48 21.68
C HIS A 375 -16.15 13.61 22.13
N ASP A 376 -15.70 14.87 22.06
CA ASP A 376 -16.49 16.07 22.39
C ASP A 376 -17.46 16.47 21.26
N ILE A 377 -17.40 15.78 20.11
CA ILE A 377 -18.35 15.88 19.00
C ILE A 377 -18.86 14.46 18.74
N ASP A 378 -19.90 14.06 19.49
CA ASP A 378 -20.52 12.77 19.28
C ASP A 378 -21.30 12.76 17.96
N GLY A 379 -20.68 12.18 16.93
CA GLY A 379 -21.26 12.03 15.60
C GLY A 379 -22.63 11.36 15.59
N LYS A 380 -22.90 10.46 16.55
CA LYS A 380 -24.15 9.65 16.60
C LYS A 380 -25.38 10.46 16.94
N THR A 381 -25.23 11.51 17.74
CA THR A 381 -26.33 12.33 18.25
C THR A 381 -26.59 13.58 17.40
N LEU A 382 -25.81 13.79 16.33
CA LEU A 382 -25.92 14.99 15.49
C LEU A 382 -27.20 15.04 14.64
N VAL A 383 -27.64 13.89 14.13
CA VAL A 383 -28.77 13.76 13.19
C VAL A 383 -29.49 12.45 13.45
N THR A 384 -30.82 12.48 13.49
CA THR A 384 -31.65 11.27 13.61
C THR A 384 -32.32 10.88 12.29
N ASP A 385 -32.69 9.61 12.14
CA ASP A 385 -33.43 9.15 10.95
C ASP A 385 -34.83 9.80 10.85
N GLU A 386 -35.47 10.10 11.98
CA GLU A 386 -36.77 10.79 12.02
C GLU A 386 -36.69 12.17 11.36
N GLN A 387 -35.62 12.93 11.66
CA GLN A 387 -35.37 14.22 11.01
C GLN A 387 -35.16 14.07 9.51
N MET A 388 -34.71 12.91 9.04
CA MET A 388 -34.47 12.65 7.62
C MET A 388 -35.74 12.33 6.84
N GLN A 389 -36.88 12.10 7.48
CA GLN A 389 -38.15 11.79 6.81
C GLN A 389 -38.85 13.05 6.27
N THR A 390 -38.69 14.21 6.93
CA THR A 390 -39.36 15.46 6.55
C THR A 390 -38.38 16.50 6.00
N VAL A 391 -38.86 17.39 5.12
CA VAL A 391 -38.03 18.47 4.55
C VAL A 391 -37.56 19.43 5.65
N ASP A 392 -38.42 19.74 6.62
CA ASP A 392 -38.09 20.66 7.71
C ASP A 392 -37.19 20.02 8.77
N GLY A 393 -37.36 18.73 9.06
CA GLY A 393 -36.43 17.97 9.88
C GLY A 393 -35.01 17.98 9.31
N ARG A 394 -34.87 17.77 7.98
CA ARG A 394 -33.56 17.88 7.29
C ARG A 394 -32.96 19.27 7.37
N LYS A 395 -33.77 20.33 7.30
CA LYS A 395 -33.29 21.72 7.48
C LYS A 395 -32.81 21.94 8.92
N GLN A 396 -33.56 21.48 9.91
CA GLN A 396 -33.19 21.59 11.32
C GLN A 396 -31.88 20.86 11.61
N ALA A 397 -31.70 19.64 11.10
CA ALA A 397 -30.46 18.87 11.24
C ALA A 397 -29.24 19.57 10.61
N LYS A 398 -29.42 20.22 9.45
CA LYS A 398 -28.35 21.03 8.85
C LYS A 398 -28.00 22.23 9.73
N LEU A 399 -29.01 22.95 10.23
CA LEU A 399 -28.83 24.14 11.05
C LEU A 399 -28.20 23.82 12.41
N SER A 400 -28.59 22.72 13.06
CA SER A 400 -28.01 22.27 14.33
C SER A 400 -26.52 21.96 14.17
N PHE A 401 -26.16 21.18 13.15
CA PHE A 401 -24.76 20.87 12.87
C PHE A 401 -23.95 22.11 12.46
N ALA A 402 -24.54 23.01 11.66
CA ALA A 402 -23.87 24.26 11.30
C ALA A 402 -23.61 25.14 12.53
N LYS A 403 -24.54 25.20 13.48
CA LYS A 403 -24.39 25.92 14.74
C LYS A 403 -23.26 25.32 15.59
N LEU A 404 -23.24 23.99 15.73
CA LEU A 404 -22.19 23.26 16.46
C LEU A 404 -20.79 23.54 15.87
N MET A 405 -20.64 23.40 14.55
CA MET A 405 -19.36 23.65 13.88
C MET A 405 -18.94 25.12 13.96
N LYS A 406 -19.90 26.05 13.86
CA LYS A 406 -19.62 27.48 14.03
C LYS A 406 -19.17 27.80 15.46
N GLU A 407 -19.83 27.23 16.47
CA GLU A 407 -19.46 27.41 17.88
C GLU A 407 -18.06 26.88 18.16
N LYS A 408 -17.76 25.64 17.74
CA LYS A 408 -16.40 25.06 17.86
C LYS A 408 -15.36 25.88 17.09
N PHE A 409 -15.72 26.44 15.94
CA PHE A 409 -14.82 27.31 15.18
C PHE A 409 -14.58 28.66 15.88
N GLN A 410 -15.59 29.27 16.50
CA GLN A 410 -15.48 30.59 17.13
C GLN A 410 -14.91 30.53 18.56
N LYS A 411 -15.24 29.48 19.32
CA LYS A 411 -14.82 29.24 20.70
C LYS A 411 -14.02 27.93 20.77
N PRO A 412 -12.73 27.97 20.42
CA PRO A 412 -11.92 26.76 20.47
C PRO A 412 -11.73 26.30 21.92
N SER A 413 -11.93 25.01 22.18
CA SER A 413 -11.57 24.39 23.46
C SER A 413 -10.07 24.54 23.69
N LEU A 414 -9.68 25.04 24.88
CA LEU A 414 -8.28 25.21 25.29
C LEU A 414 -7.78 23.93 25.98
N GLU A 415 -6.49 23.61 25.82
CA GLU A 415 -5.89 22.52 26.61
C GLU A 415 -5.90 22.86 28.11
N LYS A 416 -6.01 21.83 28.97
CA LYS A 416 -5.97 21.96 30.45
C LYS A 416 -4.69 22.64 30.98
N SER A 417 -3.65 22.77 30.14
CA SER A 417 -2.33 23.35 30.47
C SER A 417 -2.12 24.80 29.99
N GLY A 418 -3.16 25.50 29.50
CA GLY A 418 -3.12 26.94 29.23
C GLY A 418 -3.04 27.35 27.75
N ASN A 419 -3.76 28.43 27.41
CA ASN A 419 -3.80 29.30 26.20
C ASN A 419 -3.58 28.74 24.78
N LYS A 420 -3.34 27.44 24.59
CA LYS A 420 -3.23 26.80 23.26
C LYS A 420 -4.53 26.08 22.91
N PRO A 421 -5.02 26.20 21.67
CA PRO A 421 -6.19 25.46 21.22
C PRO A 421 -5.92 23.95 21.27
N SER A 422 -6.93 23.17 21.67
CA SER A 422 -6.87 21.71 21.76
C SER A 422 -6.32 21.08 20.47
N LYS A 423 -5.52 20.01 20.61
CA LYS A 423 -5.04 19.18 19.49
C LYS A 423 -6.19 18.74 18.56
N ASP A 424 -7.36 18.46 19.14
CA ASP A 424 -8.59 18.08 18.42
C ASP A 424 -9.09 19.17 17.47
N LEU A 425 -8.85 20.42 17.83
CA LEU A 425 -9.30 21.58 17.06
C LEU A 425 -8.30 21.97 15.96
N VAL A 426 -7.00 21.82 16.26
CA VAL A 426 -5.94 21.90 15.25
C VAL A 426 -6.13 20.80 14.20
N PHE A 427 -6.56 19.63 14.64
CA PHE A 427 -6.91 18.50 13.79
C PHE A 427 -8.09 18.79 12.85
N LEU A 428 -9.20 19.30 13.38
CA LEU A 428 -10.36 19.73 12.58
C LEU A 428 -9.97 20.78 11.53
N ARG A 429 -9.19 21.81 11.92
CA ARG A 429 -8.84 22.92 11.03
C ARG A 429 -7.74 22.62 10.00
N ARG A 430 -6.64 21.97 10.40
CA ARG A 430 -5.47 21.77 9.51
C ARG A 430 -5.57 20.49 8.69
N LYS A 431 -5.93 19.37 9.32
CA LYS A 431 -5.91 18.04 8.68
C LYS A 431 -7.25 17.72 8.03
N LEU A 432 -8.34 17.94 8.74
CA LEU A 432 -9.66 17.69 8.20
C LEU A 432 -10.20 18.85 7.36
N ARG A 433 -9.63 20.06 7.47
CA ARG A 433 -10.18 21.26 6.81
C ARG A 433 -11.68 21.43 7.07
N PHE A 434 -12.20 20.98 8.22
CA PHE A 434 -13.59 21.23 8.60
C PHE A 434 -13.77 22.70 9.00
#